data_AF-A0A0W0UJY3-F1
#
_entry.id   AF-A0A0W0UJY3-F1
#
_cell.length_a   1.000
_cell.length_b   1.000
_cell.length_c   1.000
_cell.angle_alpha   90.00
_cell.angle_beta   90.00
_cell.angle_gamma   90.00
#
_symmetry.space_group_name_H-M   'P 1'
#
loop_
_entity.id
_entity.type
_entity.pdbx_description
1 polymer ?
#
loop_
_entity_poly.entity_id
_entity_poly.type
_entity_poly.pdbx_seq_one_letter_code
_entity_poly.pdbx_strand_id
1 'polypeptide(L)'
;MSIVTLITPAQFVSKGVFNDKFLTYLENVHKASNIYERLDCLIDLATFQDHAENQCILEQIAIVKKMISIICDCEWSEAIVKRKEFKAIDPYYIPNQTPLHLRSAEKFFNRKTFLRERLKAHIKNCKNYLQVPTKLEQQDSRLGVARLNEKEREVKRIIISQGKLWQFHQDKPDGPLTLSLFDTRNHIASSKYRGRAIYVLSPRGELFASSSEIGKFHHSSLLNGGWVICGGMLEVIDGQLMYIDEFSGHYSPKLNNFLCLLRELKTRKVINEETIIQSKLCQREKKGLIVTDNNPLNTIGFLSPLASSNDKRSQRSCLTEKHVIAVENLIKKLEKEIKSCWPYANKNRKAEKVEGLTRLLKYAKTMNITDSVDKVEQEFPSLRKGNISTRVADLLDDIRNSSTFSSDEITLSCKNTCFFF
;
A
#
# COMPACT_ATOMS: atom_id res chain seq x y z
N MET A 1 8.87 -7.02 -21.03
CA MET A 1 8.70 -5.95 -22.03
C MET A 1 8.67 -4.62 -21.29
N SER A 2 9.67 -3.76 -21.51
CA SER A 2 9.89 -2.50 -20.78
C SER A 2 9.26 -1.27 -21.44
N ILE A 3 8.85 -1.36 -22.71
CA ILE A 3 8.34 -0.24 -23.51
C ILE A 3 7.19 -0.74 -24.40
N VAL A 4 6.14 0.06 -24.54
CA VAL A 4 5.01 -0.15 -25.45
C VAL A 4 4.88 1.12 -26.31
N THR A 5 5.00 0.98 -27.62
CA THR A 5 5.03 2.13 -28.56
C THR A 5 3.86 2.05 -29.52
N LEU A 6 3.07 3.12 -29.57
CA LEU A 6 2.04 3.32 -30.58
C LEU A 6 2.63 4.15 -31.73
N ILE A 7 2.40 3.72 -32.97
CA ILE A 7 2.92 4.43 -34.15
C ILE A 7 2.22 5.77 -34.35
N THR A 8 2.91 6.71 -34.99
CA THR A 8 2.33 8.02 -35.30
C THR A 8 1.35 7.94 -36.48
N PRO A 9 0.43 8.90 -36.62
CA PRO A 9 -0.42 9.04 -37.81
C PRO A 9 0.39 9.03 -39.12
N ALA A 10 1.51 9.77 -39.17
CA ALA A 10 2.39 9.80 -40.34
C ALA A 10 3.03 8.44 -40.65
N GLN A 11 3.46 7.70 -39.62
CA GLN A 11 4.00 6.34 -39.78
C GLN A 11 2.93 5.33 -40.22
N PHE A 12 1.69 5.51 -39.79
CA PHE A 12 0.59 4.66 -40.24
C PHE A 12 0.30 4.87 -41.73
N VAL A 13 0.25 6.13 -42.19
CA VAL A 13 0.08 6.46 -43.61
C VAL A 13 1.24 5.94 -44.46
N SER A 14 2.50 6.07 -43.98
CA SER A 14 3.67 5.58 -44.73
C SER A 14 3.72 4.05 -44.89
N LYS A 15 3.00 3.29 -44.06
CA LYS A 15 2.80 1.84 -44.22
C LYS A 15 1.81 1.48 -45.34
N GLY A 16 1.25 2.46 -46.06
CA GLY A 16 0.35 2.22 -47.20
C GLY A 16 -1.04 1.73 -46.81
N VAL A 17 -1.45 1.93 -45.55
CA VAL A 17 -2.78 1.57 -45.06
C VAL A 17 -3.68 2.80 -45.12
N PHE A 18 -4.70 2.74 -45.99
CA PHE A 18 -5.66 3.83 -46.17
C PHE A 18 -6.94 3.53 -45.39
N ASN A 19 -7.03 4.11 -44.20
CA ASN A 19 -8.20 4.02 -43.34
C ASN A 19 -8.38 5.33 -42.57
N ASP A 20 -9.20 6.21 -43.11
CA ASP A 20 -9.41 7.55 -42.56
C ASP A 20 -10.04 7.53 -41.16
N LYS A 21 -10.91 6.55 -40.90
CA LYS A 21 -11.52 6.39 -39.57
C LYS A 21 -10.48 5.98 -38.54
N PHE A 22 -9.68 4.95 -38.82
CA PHE A 22 -8.61 4.51 -37.93
C PHE A 22 -7.58 5.62 -37.70
N LEU A 23 -7.20 6.33 -38.77
CA LEU A 23 -6.31 7.48 -38.69
C LEU A 23 -6.85 8.56 -37.76
N THR A 24 -8.15 8.86 -37.84
CA THR A 24 -8.81 9.83 -36.95
C THR A 24 -8.74 9.40 -35.48
N TYR A 25 -9.02 8.12 -35.18
CA TYR A 25 -8.88 7.60 -33.82
C TYR A 25 -7.42 7.67 -33.33
N LEU A 26 -6.46 7.34 -34.20
CA LEU A 26 -5.04 7.39 -33.89
C LEU A 26 -4.56 8.81 -33.60
N GLU A 27 -5.02 9.80 -34.37
CA GLU A 27 -4.75 11.21 -34.13
C GLU A 27 -5.31 11.68 -32.79
N ASN A 28 -6.53 11.28 -32.45
CA ASN A 28 -7.17 11.66 -31.18
C ASN A 28 -6.37 11.15 -29.97
N VAL A 29 -5.84 9.92 -30.04
CA VAL A 29 -4.96 9.38 -28.99
C VAL A 29 -3.69 10.22 -28.81
N HIS A 30 -3.09 10.71 -29.90
CA HIS A 30 -1.87 11.52 -29.86
C HIS A 30 -2.12 12.96 -29.40
N LYS A 31 -3.30 13.51 -29.70
CA LYS A 31 -3.70 14.89 -29.34
C LYS A 31 -4.26 15.01 -27.92
N ALA A 32 -4.63 13.90 -27.27
CA ALA A 32 -5.21 13.88 -25.93
C ALA A 32 -4.37 14.66 -24.89
N SER A 33 -5.03 15.51 -24.12
CA SER A 33 -4.40 16.49 -23.22
C SER A 33 -4.03 15.91 -21.86
N ASN A 34 -4.76 14.90 -21.39
CA ASN A 34 -4.55 14.25 -20.11
C ASN A 34 -4.82 12.73 -20.20
N ILE A 35 -4.46 11.99 -19.14
CA ILE A 35 -4.64 10.53 -19.11
C ILE A 35 -6.11 10.09 -19.26
N TYR A 36 -7.07 10.88 -18.79
CA TYR A 36 -8.48 10.50 -18.78
C TYR A 36 -9.06 10.54 -20.20
N GLU A 37 -8.79 11.63 -20.92
CA GLU A 37 -9.12 11.77 -22.34
C GLU A 37 -8.36 10.72 -23.17
N ARG A 38 -7.06 10.53 -22.89
CA ARG A 38 -6.24 9.54 -23.60
C ARG A 38 -6.78 8.12 -23.42
N LEU A 39 -7.19 7.74 -22.22
CA LEU A 39 -7.80 6.45 -21.96
C LEU A 39 -9.09 6.28 -22.76
N ASP A 40 -9.92 7.32 -22.85
CA ASP A 40 -11.15 7.26 -23.64
C ASP A 40 -10.83 7.07 -25.14
N CYS A 41 -9.88 7.82 -25.70
CA CYS A 41 -9.45 7.64 -27.09
C CYS A 41 -8.82 6.26 -27.35
N LEU A 42 -8.05 5.72 -26.40
CA LEU A 42 -7.49 4.37 -26.48
C LEU A 42 -8.60 3.32 -26.50
N ILE A 43 -9.64 3.48 -25.69
CA ILE A 43 -10.79 2.57 -25.66
C ILE A 43 -11.53 2.59 -26.99
N ASP A 44 -11.79 3.77 -27.54
CA ASP A 44 -12.45 3.91 -28.83
C ASP A 44 -11.65 3.16 -29.93
N LEU A 45 -10.33 3.38 -29.98
CA LEU A 45 -9.44 2.71 -30.93
C LEU A 45 -9.34 1.18 -30.68
N ALA A 46 -9.38 0.73 -29.43
CA ALA A 46 -9.36 -0.70 -29.08
C ALA A 46 -10.63 -1.44 -29.52
N THR A 47 -11.75 -0.72 -29.64
CA THR A 47 -13.05 -1.26 -30.07
C THR A 47 -13.33 -1.06 -31.56
N PHE A 48 -12.34 -0.61 -32.32
CA PHE A 48 -12.47 -0.40 -33.75
C PHE A 48 -12.72 -1.74 -34.48
N GLN A 49 -13.84 -1.82 -35.21
CA GLN A 49 -14.32 -3.06 -35.85
C GLN A 49 -14.24 -3.03 -37.37
N ASP A 50 -13.97 -1.88 -38.00
CA ASP A 50 -14.18 -1.69 -39.45
C ASP A 50 -13.21 -2.51 -40.34
N HIS A 51 -12.28 -3.31 -39.78
CA HIS A 51 -11.37 -4.14 -40.58
C HIS A 51 -10.89 -5.39 -39.84
N ALA A 52 -11.27 -6.57 -40.34
CA ALA A 52 -10.87 -7.85 -39.77
C ALA A 52 -9.53 -8.40 -40.30
N GLU A 53 -9.00 -7.88 -41.40
CA GLU A 53 -7.89 -8.52 -42.14
C GLU A 53 -6.61 -7.67 -42.25
N ASN A 54 -6.64 -6.38 -41.92
CA ASN A 54 -5.44 -5.54 -42.04
C ASN A 54 -4.49 -5.77 -40.85
N GLN A 55 -3.38 -6.46 -41.11
CA GLN A 55 -2.39 -6.83 -40.09
C GLN A 55 -1.83 -5.61 -39.32
N CYS A 56 -1.56 -4.49 -39.99
CA CYS A 56 -1.05 -3.29 -39.34
C CYS A 56 -2.03 -2.73 -38.31
N ILE A 57 -3.33 -2.67 -38.66
CA ILE A 57 -4.40 -2.23 -37.75
C ILE A 57 -4.51 -3.19 -36.56
N LEU A 58 -4.52 -4.50 -36.81
CA LEU A 58 -4.60 -5.51 -35.75
C LEU A 58 -3.42 -5.41 -34.76
N GLU A 59 -2.20 -5.18 -35.26
CA GLU A 59 -1.01 -4.94 -34.43
C GLU A 59 -1.18 -3.69 -33.55
N GLN A 60 -1.67 -2.58 -34.11
CA GLN A 60 -1.88 -1.36 -33.33
C GLN A 60 -2.99 -1.53 -32.27
N ILE A 61 -4.08 -2.24 -32.60
CA ILE A 61 -5.13 -2.57 -31.64
C ILE A 61 -4.58 -3.42 -30.49
N ALA A 62 -3.71 -4.39 -30.77
CA ALA A 62 -3.06 -5.20 -29.74
C ALA A 62 -2.16 -4.36 -28.81
N ILE A 63 -1.40 -3.43 -29.37
CA ILE A 63 -0.57 -2.46 -28.62
C ILE A 63 -1.47 -1.60 -27.72
N VAL A 64 -2.58 -1.09 -28.25
CA VAL A 64 -3.51 -0.24 -27.49
C VAL A 64 -4.20 -1.00 -26.37
N LYS A 65 -4.65 -2.24 -26.61
CA LYS A 65 -5.20 -3.12 -25.55
C LYS A 65 -4.18 -3.34 -24.44
N LYS A 66 -2.91 -3.52 -24.79
CA LYS A 66 -1.84 -3.63 -23.80
C LYS A 66 -1.63 -2.33 -23.00
N MET A 67 -1.66 -1.17 -23.66
CA MET A 67 -1.59 0.12 -22.97
C MET A 67 -2.75 0.29 -21.98
N ILE A 68 -3.99 -0.01 -22.39
CA ILE A 68 -5.17 0.03 -21.51
C ILE A 68 -4.97 -0.89 -20.30
N SER A 69 -4.47 -2.10 -20.51
CA SER A 69 -4.25 -3.06 -19.43
C SER A 69 -3.23 -2.55 -18.41
N ILE A 70 -2.17 -1.86 -18.87
CA ILE A 70 -1.19 -1.21 -17.99
C ILE A 70 -1.84 -0.03 -17.26
N ILE A 71 -2.53 0.88 -17.95
CA ILE A 71 -3.14 2.07 -17.30
C ILE A 71 -4.12 1.66 -16.20
N CYS A 72 -4.93 0.64 -16.46
CA CYS A 72 -6.04 0.21 -15.59
C CYS A 72 -5.66 -0.90 -14.61
N ASP A 73 -4.43 -1.43 -14.67
CA ASP A 73 -3.95 -2.54 -13.84
C ASP A 73 -4.94 -3.72 -13.78
N CYS A 74 -5.52 -4.06 -14.94
CA CYS A 74 -6.41 -5.21 -15.15
C CYS A 74 -6.49 -5.56 -16.64
N GLU A 75 -7.27 -6.59 -16.99
CA GLU A 75 -7.51 -6.94 -18.39
C GLU A 75 -8.24 -5.82 -19.14
N TRP A 76 -7.82 -5.55 -20.38
CA TRP A 76 -8.37 -4.45 -21.20
C TRP A 76 -9.88 -4.54 -21.39
N SER A 77 -10.45 -5.75 -21.49
CA SER A 77 -11.89 -5.96 -21.67
C SER A 77 -12.67 -5.54 -20.42
N GLU A 78 -12.19 -5.92 -19.24
CA GLU A 78 -12.75 -5.50 -17.95
C GLU A 78 -12.62 -3.97 -17.77
N ALA A 79 -11.46 -3.42 -18.11
CA ALA A 79 -11.19 -1.98 -18.04
C ALA A 79 -12.18 -1.15 -18.85
N ILE A 80 -12.49 -1.58 -20.08
CA ILE A 80 -13.45 -0.91 -20.97
C ILE A 80 -14.85 -0.90 -20.34
N VAL A 81 -15.31 -2.03 -19.81
CA VAL A 81 -16.64 -2.14 -19.18
C VAL A 81 -16.72 -1.21 -17.98
N LYS A 82 -15.75 -1.30 -17.06
CA LYS A 82 -15.70 -0.45 -15.85
C LYS A 82 -15.63 1.03 -16.19
N ARG A 83 -14.77 1.44 -17.14
CA ARG A 83 -14.65 2.85 -17.54
C ARG A 83 -15.96 3.37 -18.15
N LYS A 84 -16.63 2.59 -19.01
CA LYS A 84 -17.93 2.98 -19.60
C LYS A 84 -19.03 3.13 -18.56
N GLU A 85 -19.09 2.23 -17.57
CA GLU A 85 -20.09 2.25 -16.51
C GLU A 85 -19.88 3.43 -15.54
N PHE A 86 -18.66 3.61 -15.03
CA PHE A 86 -18.42 4.53 -13.91
C PHE A 86 -18.00 5.95 -14.34
N LYS A 87 -17.65 6.19 -15.61
CA LYS A 87 -17.29 7.53 -16.13
C LYS A 87 -18.41 8.57 -15.93
N ALA A 88 -19.69 8.15 -16.03
CA ALA A 88 -20.82 9.04 -15.80
C ALA A 88 -20.89 9.53 -14.33
N ILE A 89 -20.49 8.65 -13.39
CA ILE A 89 -20.45 8.95 -11.96
C ILE A 89 -19.21 9.80 -11.63
N ASP A 90 -18.03 9.40 -12.13
CA ASP A 90 -16.76 10.09 -11.93
C ASP A 90 -15.98 10.17 -13.26
N PRO A 91 -15.86 11.36 -13.89
CA PRO A 91 -15.18 11.52 -15.16
C PRO A 91 -13.68 11.20 -15.07
N TYR A 92 -13.13 11.24 -13.86
CA TYR A 92 -11.73 10.94 -13.56
C TYR A 92 -11.52 9.49 -13.11
N TYR A 93 -12.54 8.63 -13.21
CA TYR A 93 -12.43 7.24 -12.82
C TYR A 93 -11.52 6.47 -13.78
N ILE A 94 -10.37 6.03 -13.29
CA ILE A 94 -9.56 5.03 -13.97
C ILE A 94 -9.69 3.72 -13.16
N PRO A 95 -10.08 2.60 -13.78
CA PRO A 95 -10.20 1.31 -13.11
C PRO A 95 -8.93 0.97 -12.31
N ASN A 96 -9.11 0.45 -11.09
CA ASN A 96 -8.06 0.07 -10.13
C ASN A 96 -7.00 1.14 -9.77
N GLN A 97 -7.17 2.38 -10.24
CA GLN A 97 -6.25 3.48 -9.92
C GLN A 97 -6.76 4.35 -8.76
N THR A 98 -7.97 4.08 -8.23
CA THR A 98 -8.50 4.86 -7.10
C THR A 98 -7.70 4.57 -5.81
N PRO A 99 -7.17 5.61 -5.13
CA PRO A 99 -6.48 5.45 -3.85
C PRO A 99 -7.36 4.83 -2.77
N LEU A 100 -6.79 4.03 -1.88
CA LEU A 100 -7.52 3.30 -0.85
C LEU A 100 -8.33 4.19 0.10
N HIS A 101 -7.79 5.36 0.44
CA HIS A 101 -8.45 6.33 1.33
C HIS A 101 -9.65 7.03 0.65
N LEU A 102 -9.82 6.84 -0.66
CA LEU A 102 -10.93 7.38 -1.43
C LEU A 102 -11.92 6.26 -1.76
N ARG A 103 -13.21 6.55 -1.59
CA ARG A 103 -14.25 5.60 -2.01
C ARG A 103 -14.29 5.56 -3.55
N SER A 104 -14.13 4.35 -4.11
CA SER A 104 -14.30 4.11 -5.55
C SER A 104 -15.69 4.52 -6.02
N ALA A 105 -15.76 5.06 -7.24
CA ALA A 105 -17.01 5.39 -7.92
C ALA A 105 -17.95 4.17 -8.03
N GLU A 106 -17.38 2.95 -8.07
CA GLU A 106 -18.09 1.67 -8.08
C GLU A 106 -19.06 1.47 -6.92
N LYS A 107 -18.84 2.17 -5.79
CA LYS A 107 -19.69 2.06 -4.61
C LYS A 107 -20.93 2.96 -4.66
N PHE A 108 -21.17 3.64 -5.77
CA PHE A 108 -22.22 4.66 -5.90
C PHE A 108 -23.13 4.38 -7.08
N PHE A 109 -24.42 4.63 -6.88
CA PHE A 109 -25.43 4.46 -7.94
C PHE A 109 -25.57 5.69 -8.84
N ASN A 110 -25.21 6.89 -8.36
CA ASN A 110 -25.32 8.11 -9.15
C ASN A 110 -24.28 9.17 -8.77
N ARG A 111 -24.05 10.08 -9.72
CA ARG A 111 -23.08 11.19 -9.58
C ARG A 111 -23.36 12.10 -8.38
N LYS A 112 -24.62 12.41 -8.09
CA LYS A 112 -24.99 13.33 -7.00
C LYS A 112 -24.54 12.80 -5.63
N THR A 113 -24.80 11.52 -5.37
CA THR A 113 -24.38 10.85 -4.12
C THR A 113 -22.87 10.72 -4.03
N PHE A 114 -22.21 10.35 -5.14
CA PHE A 114 -20.75 10.33 -5.24
C PHE A 114 -20.12 11.69 -4.90
N LEU A 115 -20.59 12.77 -5.53
CA LEU A 115 -20.06 14.12 -5.29
C LEU A 115 -20.27 14.58 -3.85
N ARG A 116 -21.42 14.27 -3.25
CA ARG A 116 -21.70 14.58 -1.84
C ARG A 116 -20.70 13.88 -0.91
N GLU A 117 -20.46 12.59 -1.11
CA GLU A 117 -19.50 11.85 -0.29
C GLU A 117 -18.04 12.25 -0.56
N ARG A 118 -17.68 12.56 -1.81
CA ARG A 118 -16.37 13.13 -2.15
C ARG A 118 -16.15 14.48 -1.49
N LEU A 119 -17.15 15.36 -1.48
CA LEU A 119 -17.07 16.66 -0.81
C LEU A 119 -16.91 16.50 0.70
N LYS A 120 -17.69 15.62 1.33
CA LYS A 120 -17.53 15.31 2.77
C LYS A 120 -16.13 14.78 3.09
N ALA A 121 -15.63 13.84 2.27
CA ALA A 121 -14.29 13.30 2.44
C ALA A 121 -13.23 14.41 2.27
N HIS A 122 -13.40 15.29 1.29
CA HIS A 122 -12.52 16.42 1.07
C HIS A 122 -12.51 17.37 2.27
N ILE A 123 -13.67 17.80 2.77
CA ILE A 123 -13.76 18.68 3.95
C ILE A 123 -13.15 18.02 5.19
N LYS A 124 -13.37 16.72 5.38
CA LYS A 124 -12.80 15.98 6.51
C LYS A 124 -11.26 15.90 6.44
N ASN A 125 -10.72 15.75 5.24
CA ASN A 125 -9.31 15.47 5.00
C ASN A 125 -8.50 16.72 4.60
N CYS A 126 -9.12 17.86 4.30
CA CYS A 126 -8.41 19.04 3.79
C CYS A 126 -7.33 19.54 4.74
N LYS A 127 -7.52 19.36 6.06
CA LYS A 127 -6.51 19.65 7.10
C LYS A 127 -5.21 18.84 6.98
N ASN A 128 -5.23 17.74 6.23
CA ASN A 128 -4.07 16.89 5.98
C ASN A 128 -3.37 17.23 4.66
N TYR A 129 -4.02 18.03 3.79
CA TYR A 129 -3.38 18.50 2.56
C TYR A 129 -2.35 19.58 2.91
N LEU A 130 -1.26 19.54 2.18
CA LEU A 130 -0.14 20.45 2.33
C LEU A 130 -0.25 21.51 1.25
N GLN A 131 -0.10 22.76 1.66
CA GLN A 131 -0.01 23.91 0.79
C GLN A 131 1.37 24.54 0.95
N VAL A 132 1.88 25.10 -0.15
CA VAL A 132 3.10 25.92 -0.09
C VAL A 132 2.81 27.15 0.78
N PRO A 133 3.65 27.47 1.79
CA PRO A 133 3.48 28.69 2.57
C PRO A 133 3.51 29.94 1.68
N THR A 134 2.59 30.88 1.90
CA THR A 134 2.41 32.09 1.06
C THR A 134 3.70 32.89 0.83
N LYS A 135 4.58 32.97 1.85
CA LYS A 135 5.87 33.65 1.72
C LYS A 135 6.79 32.98 0.69
N LEU A 136 6.81 31.65 0.66
CA LEU A 136 7.60 30.86 -0.27
C LEU A 136 6.98 30.87 -1.66
N GLU A 137 5.66 30.89 -1.75
CA GLU A 137 4.96 31.07 -3.02
C GLU A 137 5.25 32.44 -3.65
N GLN A 138 5.27 33.51 -2.87
CA GLN A 138 5.68 34.85 -3.34
C GLN A 138 7.15 34.87 -3.77
N GLN A 139 8.01 34.15 -3.07
CA GLN A 139 9.42 34.01 -3.46
C GLN A 139 9.56 33.25 -4.79
N ASP A 140 8.86 32.12 -4.96
CA ASP A 140 8.82 31.34 -6.20
C ASP A 140 8.37 32.22 -7.38
N SER A 141 7.31 33.01 -7.18
CA SER A 141 6.81 33.94 -8.20
C SER A 141 7.82 35.04 -8.54
N ARG A 142 8.56 35.58 -7.55
CA ARG A 142 9.62 36.58 -7.80
C ARG A 142 10.82 35.99 -8.53
N LEU A 143 11.15 34.72 -8.27
CA LEU A 143 12.26 34.02 -8.91
C LEU A 143 11.90 33.46 -10.29
N GLY A 144 10.64 33.57 -10.72
CA GLY A 144 10.18 33.04 -11.99
C GLY A 144 10.17 31.51 -12.04
N VAL A 145 9.92 30.85 -10.90
CA VAL A 145 9.83 29.38 -10.84
C VAL A 145 8.72 28.89 -11.77
N ALA A 146 9.06 27.95 -12.64
CA ALA A 146 8.16 27.40 -13.64
C ALA A 146 6.93 26.74 -12.98
N ARG A 147 5.77 26.89 -13.61
CA ARG A 147 4.49 26.35 -13.15
C ARG A 147 3.84 25.57 -14.28
N LEU A 148 3.63 24.28 -14.07
CA LEU A 148 3.10 23.42 -15.12
C LEU A 148 1.59 23.59 -15.27
N ASN A 149 1.16 23.79 -16.52
CA ASN A 149 -0.24 23.62 -16.91
C ASN A 149 -0.62 22.13 -16.95
N GLU A 150 -1.89 21.82 -17.22
CA GLU A 150 -2.38 20.44 -17.20
C GLU A 150 -1.67 19.52 -18.22
N LYS A 151 -1.42 20.02 -19.44
CA LYS A 151 -0.77 19.27 -20.51
C LYS A 151 0.71 19.01 -20.21
N GLU A 152 1.42 20.02 -19.72
CA GLU A 152 2.83 19.88 -19.33
C GLU A 152 3.00 18.95 -18.13
N ARG A 153 2.04 18.99 -17.20
CA ARG A 153 2.01 18.12 -16.03
C ARG A 153 1.76 16.66 -16.42
N GLU A 154 0.96 16.41 -17.45
CA GLU A 154 0.67 15.04 -17.90
C GLU A 154 1.95 14.30 -18.32
N VAL A 155 2.89 15.01 -18.96
CA VAL A 155 4.22 14.45 -19.32
C VAL A 155 5.01 14.00 -18.07
N LYS A 156 4.70 14.54 -16.90
CA LYS A 156 5.34 14.21 -15.61
C LYS A 156 4.54 13.21 -14.79
N ARG A 157 3.39 12.72 -15.29
CA ARG A 157 2.56 11.75 -14.58
C ARG A 157 3.26 10.40 -14.50
N ILE A 158 3.19 9.79 -13.33
CA ILE A 158 3.61 8.43 -13.07
C ILE A 158 2.38 7.56 -12.84
N ILE A 159 2.30 6.45 -13.55
CA ILE A 159 1.24 5.45 -13.43
C ILE A 159 1.78 4.29 -12.60
N ILE A 160 1.04 3.90 -11.58
CA ILE A 160 1.37 2.73 -10.77
C ILE A 160 0.56 1.56 -11.31
N SER A 161 1.23 0.53 -11.80
CA SER A 161 0.58 -0.64 -12.38
C SER A 161 1.48 -1.86 -12.31
N GLN A 162 0.91 -3.01 -11.98
CA GLN A 162 1.62 -4.30 -11.93
C GLN A 162 2.86 -4.26 -11.02
N GLY A 163 2.78 -3.55 -9.88
CA GLY A 163 3.91 -3.37 -8.96
C GLY A 163 5.05 -2.49 -9.50
N LYS A 164 4.85 -1.80 -10.62
CA LYS A 164 5.86 -0.95 -11.26
C LYS A 164 5.36 0.46 -11.52
N LEU A 165 6.30 1.36 -11.72
CA LEU A 165 6.09 2.74 -12.10
C LEU A 165 6.29 2.89 -13.61
N TRP A 166 5.30 3.48 -14.28
CA TRP A 166 5.25 3.70 -15.72
C TRP A 166 5.08 5.18 -16.03
N GLN A 167 5.55 5.62 -17.19
CA GLN A 167 5.40 6.99 -17.68
C GLN A 167 5.13 7.00 -19.18
N PHE A 168 4.27 7.93 -19.60
CA PHE A 168 4.10 8.24 -21.01
C PHE A 168 5.19 9.20 -21.49
N HIS A 169 5.77 8.93 -22.66
CA HIS A 169 6.66 9.84 -23.35
C HIS A 169 6.16 10.11 -24.76
N GLN A 170 6.14 11.40 -25.11
CA GLN A 170 5.75 11.92 -26.40
C GLN A 170 6.49 13.25 -26.60
N ASP A 171 7.65 13.21 -27.28
CA ASP A 171 8.55 14.37 -27.39
C ASP A 171 7.92 15.54 -28.16
N LYS A 172 7.02 15.22 -29.10
CA LYS A 172 6.30 16.17 -29.94
C LYS A 172 4.85 15.72 -30.08
N PRO A 173 3.89 16.63 -30.30
CA PRO A 173 2.48 16.26 -30.53
C PRO A 173 2.29 15.17 -31.59
N ASP A 174 3.09 15.20 -32.65
CA ASP A 174 3.04 14.20 -33.74
C ASP A 174 4.13 13.11 -33.61
N GLY A 175 4.85 13.09 -32.50
CA GLY A 175 5.88 12.09 -32.19
C GLY A 175 5.27 10.78 -31.69
N PRO A 176 6.07 9.69 -31.67
CA PRO A 176 5.60 8.39 -31.21
C PRO A 176 5.16 8.46 -29.75
N LEU A 177 3.98 7.91 -29.46
CA LEU A 177 3.50 7.79 -28.09
C LEU A 177 4.03 6.49 -27.49
N THR A 178 4.85 6.62 -26.45
CA THR A 178 5.43 5.47 -25.75
C THR A 178 4.96 5.42 -24.30
N LEU A 179 4.71 4.22 -23.80
CA LEU A 179 4.47 3.92 -22.41
C LEU A 179 5.58 2.98 -21.94
N SER A 180 6.46 3.48 -21.08
CA SER A 180 7.64 2.75 -20.62
C SER A 180 7.76 2.76 -19.10
N LEU A 181 8.58 1.85 -18.60
CA LEU A 181 8.98 1.84 -17.20
C LEU A 181 9.69 3.15 -16.85
N PHE A 182 9.26 3.78 -15.76
CA PHE A 182 9.84 5.02 -15.27
C PHE A 182 11.24 4.76 -14.71
N ASP A 183 12.17 5.68 -14.98
CA ASP A 183 13.56 5.52 -14.59
C ASP A 183 14.20 6.85 -14.20
N THR A 184 14.85 6.87 -13.03
CA THR A 184 15.45 8.07 -12.46
C THR A 184 16.97 8.16 -12.63
N ARG A 185 17.64 7.21 -13.29
CA ARG A 185 19.12 7.23 -13.44
C ARG A 185 19.64 8.55 -14.02
N ASN A 186 18.89 9.15 -14.95
CA ASN A 186 19.22 10.42 -15.58
C ASN A 186 18.55 11.64 -14.92
N HIS A 187 17.81 11.44 -13.82
CA HIS A 187 17.11 12.50 -13.10
C HIS A 187 18.00 13.15 -12.02
N ILE A 188 17.68 14.41 -11.69
CA ILE A 188 18.40 15.20 -10.68
C ILE A 188 17.36 15.80 -9.72
N ALA A 189 17.31 15.34 -8.47
CA ALA A 189 16.36 15.85 -7.47
C ALA A 189 16.92 17.05 -6.68
N SER A 190 18.24 17.20 -6.66
CA SER A 190 18.95 18.42 -6.26
C SER A 190 20.40 18.32 -6.74
N SER A 191 21.19 19.39 -6.64
CA SER A 191 22.62 19.36 -6.98
C SER A 191 23.41 18.25 -6.26
N LYS A 192 22.91 17.75 -5.12
CA LYS A 192 23.53 16.69 -4.33
C LYS A 192 22.97 15.30 -4.61
N TYR A 193 21.80 15.18 -5.26
CA TYR A 193 21.07 13.92 -5.41
C TYR A 193 20.80 13.64 -6.89
N ARG A 194 21.81 13.10 -7.58
CA ARG A 194 21.68 12.53 -8.93
C ARG A 194 21.08 11.13 -8.84
N GLY A 195 20.40 10.70 -9.90
CA GLY A 195 19.71 9.41 -9.93
C GLY A 195 18.34 9.43 -9.26
N ARG A 196 17.87 10.60 -8.79
CA ARG A 196 16.60 10.75 -8.08
C ARG A 196 15.73 11.81 -8.75
N ALA A 197 14.41 11.66 -8.61
CA ALA A 197 13.43 12.65 -9.04
C ALA A 197 12.70 13.23 -7.83
N ILE A 198 12.28 14.50 -7.94
CA ILE A 198 11.29 15.07 -7.02
C ILE A 198 9.92 14.50 -7.38
N TYR A 199 9.08 14.26 -6.37
CA TYR A 199 7.71 13.80 -6.60
C TYR A 199 6.69 14.55 -5.76
N VAL A 200 5.45 14.60 -6.26
CA VAL A 200 4.27 15.05 -5.51
C VAL A 200 3.09 14.11 -5.76
N LEU A 201 2.28 13.91 -4.72
CA LEU A 201 1.02 13.16 -4.76
C LEU A 201 -0.15 14.14 -4.61
N SER A 202 -1.03 14.20 -5.61
CA SER A 202 -2.23 15.05 -5.56
C SER A 202 -3.28 14.52 -4.57
N PRO A 203 -4.23 15.34 -4.09
CA PRO A 203 -5.37 14.89 -3.29
C PRO A 203 -6.27 13.84 -3.96
N ARG A 204 -6.15 13.66 -5.29
CA ARG A 204 -6.82 12.59 -6.04
C ARG A 204 -5.97 11.32 -6.13
N GLY A 205 -4.77 11.33 -5.58
CA GLY A 205 -3.79 10.25 -5.62
C GLY A 205 -3.01 10.15 -6.92
N GLU A 206 -2.94 11.24 -7.68
CA GLU A 206 -2.14 11.28 -8.90
C GLU A 206 -0.69 11.54 -8.52
N LEU A 207 0.22 10.68 -8.98
CA LEU A 207 1.65 10.80 -8.73
C LEU A 207 2.32 11.51 -9.90
N PHE A 208 3.12 12.53 -9.61
CA PHE A 208 3.93 13.23 -10.59
C PHE A 208 5.38 13.25 -10.15
N ALA A 209 6.31 13.03 -11.08
CA ALA A 209 7.74 13.08 -10.80
C ALA A 209 8.54 13.74 -11.94
N SER A 210 9.61 14.44 -11.58
CA SER A 210 10.50 15.11 -12.54
C SER A 210 11.86 15.42 -11.90
N SER A 211 12.83 15.81 -12.72
CA SER A 211 14.03 16.48 -12.23
C SER A 211 13.66 17.85 -11.67
N SER A 212 14.40 18.27 -10.66
CA SER A 212 14.41 19.64 -10.15
C SER A 212 15.48 20.47 -10.86
N GLU A 213 15.28 21.79 -10.88
CA GLU A 213 16.30 22.75 -11.30
C GLU A 213 16.36 23.88 -10.26
N ILE A 214 17.55 24.16 -9.73
CA ILE A 214 17.71 25.15 -8.66
C ILE A 214 17.21 26.52 -9.12
N GLY A 215 16.27 27.09 -8.36
CA GLY A 215 15.68 28.41 -8.64
C GLY A 215 14.70 28.45 -9.81
N LYS A 216 14.43 27.32 -10.48
CA LYS A 216 13.59 27.26 -11.68
C LYS A 216 12.49 26.21 -11.62
N PHE A 217 12.78 25.02 -11.07
CA PHE A 217 11.81 23.93 -11.04
C PHE A 217 11.89 23.14 -9.73
N HIS A 218 10.80 23.16 -8.97
CA HIS A 218 10.69 22.58 -7.62
C HIS A 218 9.41 21.75 -7.48
N HIS A 219 9.17 21.15 -6.30
CA HIS A 219 7.93 20.40 -6.02
C HIS A 219 6.67 21.23 -6.32
N SER A 220 6.70 22.53 -6.00
CA SER A 220 5.61 23.48 -6.25
C SER A 220 5.31 23.68 -7.74
N SER A 221 6.28 23.42 -8.63
CA SER A 221 6.12 23.51 -10.08
C SER A 221 5.15 22.47 -10.64
N LEU A 222 5.19 21.24 -10.11
CA LEU A 222 4.44 20.10 -10.63
C LEU A 222 2.91 20.30 -10.57
N LEU A 223 2.39 20.82 -9.46
CA LEU A 223 0.95 21.09 -9.27
C LEU A 223 0.59 22.58 -9.31
N ASN A 224 1.44 23.42 -9.89
CA ASN A 224 1.23 24.88 -9.92
C ASN A 224 0.91 25.45 -8.52
N GLY A 225 1.66 25.03 -7.49
CA GLY A 225 1.47 25.46 -6.10
C GLY A 225 0.23 24.87 -5.41
N GLY A 226 -0.51 24.02 -6.11
CA GLY A 226 -1.68 23.35 -5.61
C GLY A 226 -1.39 22.46 -4.41
N TRP A 227 -2.48 22.02 -3.79
CA TRP A 227 -2.46 21.15 -2.63
C TRP A 227 -1.87 19.79 -2.99
N VAL A 228 -1.08 19.22 -2.06
CA VAL A 228 -0.54 17.85 -2.17
C VAL A 228 -0.87 17.06 -0.91
N ILE A 229 -0.95 15.74 -1.03
CA ILE A 229 -0.95 14.85 0.14
C ILE A 229 0.47 14.73 0.68
N CYS A 230 1.43 14.45 -0.20
CA CYS A 230 2.82 14.24 0.13
C CYS A 230 3.71 14.68 -1.03
N GLY A 231 4.95 15.00 -0.74
CA GLY A 231 6.00 15.14 -1.73
C GLY A 231 7.34 14.75 -1.13
N GLY A 232 8.35 14.58 -1.96
CA GLY A 232 9.67 14.17 -1.52
C GLY A 232 10.56 13.84 -2.71
N MET A 233 11.50 12.93 -2.52
CA MET A 233 12.32 12.38 -3.58
C MET A 233 12.13 10.87 -3.68
N LEU A 234 12.26 10.34 -4.90
CA LEU A 234 12.23 8.92 -5.17
C LEU A 234 13.33 8.51 -6.17
N GLU A 235 13.74 7.26 -6.07
CA GLU A 235 14.66 6.59 -6.98
C GLU A 235 13.96 5.38 -7.58
N VAL A 236 14.00 5.27 -8.90
CA VAL A 236 13.32 4.22 -9.65
C VAL A 236 14.25 3.70 -10.73
N ILE A 237 14.45 2.39 -10.76
CA ILE A 237 15.28 1.72 -11.76
C ILE A 237 14.42 0.68 -12.45
N ASP A 238 14.28 0.79 -13.77
CA ASP A 238 13.45 -0.10 -14.58
C ASP A 238 12.03 -0.28 -13.99
N GLY A 239 11.43 0.83 -13.54
CA GLY A 239 10.09 0.91 -12.96
C GLY A 239 9.99 0.39 -11.52
N GLN A 240 11.07 -0.09 -10.90
CA GLN A 240 11.08 -0.57 -9.52
C GLN A 240 11.47 0.56 -8.56
N LEU A 241 10.73 0.72 -7.47
CA LEU A 241 11.00 1.75 -6.47
C LEU A 241 12.18 1.31 -5.58
N MET A 242 13.33 1.95 -5.75
CA MET A 242 14.55 1.64 -5.01
C MET A 242 14.69 2.50 -3.75
N TYR A 243 14.23 3.75 -3.80
CA TYR A 243 14.29 4.65 -2.66
C TYR A 243 13.11 5.64 -2.64
N ILE A 244 12.66 6.02 -1.45
CA ILE A 244 11.65 7.07 -1.26
C ILE A 244 11.81 7.81 0.08
N ASP A 245 11.53 9.11 0.08
CA ASP A 245 11.49 9.97 1.28
C ASP A 245 10.38 11.03 1.25
N GLU A 246 10.24 11.81 2.32
CA GLU A 246 9.32 12.95 2.45
C GLU A 246 10.01 14.33 2.47
N PHE A 247 11.22 14.44 1.89
CA PHE A 247 12.00 15.69 1.86
C PHE A 247 11.59 16.57 0.67
N SER A 248 10.48 17.29 0.82
CA SER A 248 9.95 18.15 -0.25
C SER A 248 10.22 19.65 -0.08
N GLY A 249 11.05 20.05 0.88
CA GLY A 249 11.24 21.47 1.24
C GLY A 249 9.92 22.16 1.63
N HIS A 250 9.35 22.95 0.71
CA HIS A 250 8.22 23.85 0.91
C HIS A 250 6.94 23.18 1.42
N TYR A 251 6.58 21.99 0.92
CA TYR A 251 5.37 21.30 1.39
C TYR A 251 5.51 20.67 2.78
N SER A 252 6.75 20.46 3.26
CA SER A 252 7.10 19.83 4.53
C SER A 252 6.09 18.79 5.06
N PRO A 253 5.96 17.63 4.40
CA PRO A 253 4.99 16.61 4.79
C PRO A 253 5.17 16.16 6.23
N LYS A 254 4.03 15.97 6.89
CA LYS A 254 3.95 15.30 8.19
C LYS A 254 4.13 13.80 7.98
N LEU A 255 4.63 13.12 9.02
CA LEU A 255 4.83 11.67 8.99
C LEU A 255 3.58 10.93 8.49
N ASN A 256 2.41 11.22 9.06
CA ASN A 256 1.15 10.56 8.67
C ASN A 256 0.87 10.61 7.16
N ASN A 257 1.20 11.72 6.49
CA ASN A 257 1.01 11.85 5.05
C ASN A 257 1.92 10.89 4.28
N PHE A 258 3.17 10.77 4.73
CA PHE A 258 4.13 9.84 4.16
C PHE A 258 3.73 8.39 4.41
N LEU A 259 3.29 8.05 5.63
CA LEU A 259 2.81 6.70 5.95
C LEU A 259 1.60 6.29 5.10
N CYS A 260 0.67 7.22 4.82
CA CYS A 260 -0.46 6.96 3.93
C CYS A 260 0.01 6.64 2.50
N LEU A 261 0.99 7.37 1.97
CA LEU A 261 1.59 7.06 0.67
C LEU A 261 2.27 5.69 0.68
N LEU A 262 3.05 5.36 1.70
CA LEU A 262 3.73 4.05 1.79
C LEU A 262 2.74 2.89 1.81
N ARG A 263 1.61 3.03 2.50
CA ARG A 263 0.54 2.01 2.50
C ARG A 263 -0.07 1.80 1.13
N GLU A 264 -0.32 2.88 0.39
CA GLU A 264 -0.82 2.82 -0.98
C GLU A 264 0.17 2.09 -1.89
N LEU A 265 1.45 2.49 -1.86
CA LEU A 265 2.50 1.89 -2.67
C LEU A 265 2.72 0.41 -2.33
N LYS A 266 2.65 0.03 -1.06
CA LYS A 266 2.72 -1.39 -0.67
C LYS A 266 1.52 -2.18 -1.18
N THR A 267 0.30 -1.65 -1.04
CA THR A 267 -0.90 -2.36 -1.50
C THR A 267 -0.86 -2.61 -3.00
N ARG A 268 -0.28 -1.67 -3.76
CA ARG A 268 -0.02 -1.80 -5.19
C ARG A 268 1.26 -2.57 -5.53
N LYS A 269 1.89 -3.23 -4.54
CA LYS A 269 3.10 -4.06 -4.70
C LYS A 269 4.31 -3.34 -5.29
N VAL A 270 4.39 -2.02 -5.11
CA VAL A 270 5.53 -1.20 -5.58
C VAL A 270 6.69 -1.26 -4.58
N ILE A 271 6.39 -1.32 -3.28
CA ILE A 271 7.40 -1.48 -2.24
C ILE A 271 7.78 -2.96 -2.14
N ASN A 272 9.07 -3.24 -2.26
CA ASN A 272 9.66 -4.57 -2.09
C ASN A 272 10.70 -4.55 -0.95
N GLU A 273 11.41 -5.67 -0.74
CA GLU A 273 12.40 -5.81 0.33
C GLU A 273 13.66 -4.96 0.11
N GLU A 274 13.94 -4.58 -1.14
CA GLU A 274 15.09 -3.76 -1.54
C GLU A 274 14.78 -2.27 -1.47
N THR A 275 13.50 -1.88 -1.37
CA THR A 275 13.09 -0.47 -1.30
C THR A 275 13.59 0.19 -0.01
N ILE A 276 14.47 1.18 -0.16
CA ILE A 276 14.97 2.01 0.94
C ILE A 276 13.97 3.11 1.25
N ILE A 277 13.43 3.11 2.47
CA ILE A 277 12.50 4.15 2.94
C ILE A 277 13.23 5.05 3.93
N GLN A 278 13.47 6.30 3.56
CA GLN A 278 14.08 7.29 4.44
C GLN A 278 13.00 8.22 5.00
N SER A 279 13.02 8.44 6.32
CA SER A 279 12.15 9.43 6.98
C SER A 279 12.95 10.44 7.79
N LYS A 280 12.41 11.67 7.91
CA LYS A 280 12.89 12.72 8.83
C LYS A 280 13.07 12.23 10.27
N LEU A 281 12.25 11.26 10.72
CA LEU A 281 12.39 10.69 12.07
C LEU A 281 13.68 9.88 12.24
N CYS A 282 14.10 9.16 11.20
CA CYS A 282 15.30 8.33 11.20
C CYS A 282 16.60 9.14 11.25
N GLN A 283 16.55 10.45 10.96
CA GLN A 283 17.72 11.35 11.03
C GLN A 283 17.92 11.96 12.44
N ARG A 284 16.86 12.00 13.28
CA ARG A 284 16.95 12.53 14.64
C ARG A 284 17.47 11.52 15.65
N GLU A 285 17.37 10.23 15.34
CA GLU A 285 17.98 9.15 16.11
C GLU A 285 19.24 8.70 15.35
N LYS A 286 20.41 8.59 16.01
CA LYS A 286 21.65 8.04 15.42
C LYS A 286 21.55 6.51 15.14
N LYS A 287 20.38 6.04 14.72
CA LYS A 287 20.05 4.69 14.29
C LYS A 287 19.09 4.82 13.11
N GLY A 288 19.65 5.09 11.94
CA GLY A 288 18.88 5.09 10.69
C GLY A 288 18.40 3.68 10.36
N LEU A 289 17.25 3.60 9.68
CA LEU A 289 16.78 2.41 8.99
C LEU A 289 17.78 2.08 7.87
N ILE A 290 18.68 1.14 8.13
CA ILE A 290 19.47 0.45 7.13
C ILE A 290 18.82 -0.92 6.94
N VAL A 291 18.32 -1.15 5.73
CA VAL A 291 17.81 -2.44 5.30
C VAL A 291 19.02 -3.31 4.96
N THR A 292 19.13 -4.39 5.73
CA THR A 292 20.13 -5.46 5.80
C THR A 292 21.30 -5.29 6.81
N ASP A 293 21.30 -6.29 7.70
CA ASP A 293 22.21 -6.78 8.74
C ASP A 293 22.67 -5.86 9.89
N ASN A 294 21.73 -5.52 10.80
CA ASN A 294 21.58 -6.29 12.06
C ASN A 294 20.53 -5.69 13.03
N ASN A 295 19.30 -6.14 12.78
CA ASN A 295 18.14 -6.27 13.66
C ASN A 295 17.09 -5.14 13.79
N PRO A 296 15.80 -5.47 13.59
CA PRO A 296 14.85 -4.66 12.82
C PRO A 296 13.65 -4.17 13.64
N LEU A 297 13.04 -3.06 13.20
CA LEU A 297 11.68 -2.70 13.62
C LEU A 297 10.67 -3.60 12.87
N ASN A 298 9.81 -4.23 13.65
CA ASN A 298 8.79 -5.16 13.22
C ASN A 298 7.71 -4.45 12.36
N THR A 299 7.77 -4.63 11.03
CA THR A 299 6.79 -4.07 10.08
C THR A 299 5.43 -4.77 10.11
N ILE A 300 5.26 -5.81 10.95
CA ILE A 300 3.99 -6.51 11.17
C ILE A 300 2.88 -5.54 11.62
N GLY A 301 3.22 -4.43 12.29
CA GLY A 301 2.25 -3.40 12.70
C GLY A 301 2.05 -2.23 11.73
N PHE A 302 3.01 -1.97 10.82
CA PHE A 302 2.99 -0.76 10.00
C PHE A 302 2.33 -0.98 8.62
N LEU A 303 2.44 -2.19 8.08
CA LEU A 303 2.22 -2.47 6.66
C LEU A 303 1.41 -3.74 6.36
N SER A 304 0.90 -4.46 7.35
CA SER A 304 -0.09 -5.53 7.12
C SER A 304 -1.49 -4.92 6.94
N PRO A 305 -2.44 -5.59 6.26
CA PRO A 305 -3.85 -5.32 6.53
C PRO A 305 -4.04 -5.41 8.05
N LEU A 306 -4.98 -4.67 8.63
CA LEU A 306 -5.53 -5.10 9.92
C LEU A 306 -6.17 -6.48 9.68
N ALA A 307 -5.36 -7.54 9.72
CA ALA A 307 -5.81 -8.75 10.35
C ALA A 307 -6.26 -8.30 11.72
N SER A 308 -7.53 -8.59 12.04
CA SER A 308 -7.98 -8.60 13.42
C SER A 308 -6.86 -9.18 14.26
N SER A 309 -6.55 -8.50 15.36
CA SER A 309 -5.56 -8.91 16.33
C SER A 309 -5.84 -10.35 16.78
N ASN A 310 -5.32 -11.35 16.06
CA ASN A 310 -5.39 -12.76 16.40
C ASN A 310 -4.57 -13.70 15.50
N ASP A 311 -3.51 -13.21 14.84
CA ASP A 311 -2.60 -14.13 14.15
C ASP A 311 -1.13 -13.78 14.42
N LYS A 312 -0.74 -13.96 15.69
CA LYS A 312 0.55 -14.61 15.92
C LYS A 312 0.33 -16.03 15.42
N ARG A 313 1.14 -16.45 14.45
CA ARG A 313 1.47 -17.87 14.24
C ARG A 313 2.21 -18.35 15.50
N SER A 314 1.52 -18.35 16.63
CA SER A 314 1.82 -19.19 17.78
C SER A 314 1.62 -20.57 17.24
N GLN A 315 2.63 -21.42 17.41
CA GLN A 315 2.41 -22.86 17.46
C GLN A 315 1.10 -23.07 18.24
N ARG A 316 0.07 -23.62 17.58
CA ARG A 316 -1.26 -23.76 18.16
C ARG A 316 -1.08 -24.52 19.45
N SER A 317 -1.24 -23.81 20.57
CA SER A 317 -1.21 -24.42 21.88
C SER A 317 -2.37 -25.41 21.93
N CYS A 318 -2.15 -26.61 22.43
CA CYS A 318 -3.21 -27.58 22.68
C CYS A 318 -4.18 -27.07 23.76
N LEU A 319 -3.81 -26.05 24.54
CA LEU A 319 -4.68 -25.40 25.52
C LEU A 319 -5.57 -24.34 24.88
N THR A 320 -6.86 -24.35 25.25
CA THR A 320 -7.80 -23.28 24.91
C THR A 320 -7.37 -21.94 25.51
N GLU A 321 -7.83 -20.83 24.93
CA GLU A 321 -7.55 -19.48 25.45
C GLU A 321 -8.02 -19.31 26.91
N LYS A 322 -9.13 -19.94 27.28
CA LYS A 322 -9.63 -19.99 28.67
C LYS A 322 -8.61 -20.64 29.62
N HIS A 323 -8.03 -21.79 29.23
CA HIS A 323 -7.03 -22.48 30.06
C HIS A 323 -5.73 -21.67 30.17
N VAL A 324 -5.28 -21.04 29.09
CA VAL A 324 -4.07 -20.19 29.13
C VAL A 324 -4.24 -19.05 30.11
N ILE A 325 -5.38 -18.34 30.07
CA ILE A 325 -5.70 -17.27 31.01
C ILE A 325 -5.77 -17.78 32.46
N ALA A 326 -6.38 -18.95 32.69
CA ALA A 326 -6.47 -19.55 34.01
C ALA A 326 -5.09 -19.90 34.59
N VAL A 327 -4.20 -20.48 33.78
CA VAL A 327 -2.82 -20.79 34.17
C VAL A 327 -2.03 -19.53 34.49
N GLU A 328 -2.10 -18.51 33.63
CA GLU A 328 -1.39 -17.23 33.86
C GLU A 328 -1.86 -16.51 35.12
N ASN A 329 -3.17 -16.52 35.39
CA ASN A 329 -3.73 -15.93 36.60
C ASN A 329 -3.28 -16.66 37.87
N LEU A 330 -3.19 -18.00 37.81
CA LEU A 330 -2.72 -18.80 38.93
C LEU A 330 -1.22 -18.58 39.20
N ILE A 331 -0.40 -18.47 38.15
CA ILE A 331 1.01 -18.08 38.26
C ILE A 331 1.14 -16.72 38.96
N LYS A 332 0.44 -15.69 38.47
CA LYS A 332 0.47 -14.35 39.08
C LYS A 332 0.08 -14.36 40.56
N LYS A 333 -0.92 -15.18 40.92
CA LYS A 333 -1.36 -15.33 42.32
C LYS A 333 -0.28 -15.99 43.19
N LEU A 334 0.33 -17.08 42.71
CA LEU A 334 1.41 -17.77 43.43
C LEU A 334 2.65 -16.88 43.57
N GLU A 335 3.03 -16.14 42.53
CA GLU A 335 4.14 -15.17 42.59
C GLU A 335 3.89 -14.07 43.62
N LYS A 336 2.66 -13.55 43.69
CA LYS A 336 2.27 -12.56 44.71
C LYS A 336 2.36 -13.14 46.11
N GLU A 337 1.94 -14.39 46.31
CA GLU A 337 2.05 -15.09 47.61
C GLU A 337 3.52 -15.32 48.01
N ILE A 338 4.39 -15.69 47.07
CA ILE A 338 5.84 -15.86 47.30
C ILE A 338 6.49 -14.54 47.73
N LYS A 339 6.22 -13.47 46.96
CA LYS A 339 6.79 -12.13 47.16
C LYS A 339 6.19 -11.38 48.36
N SER A 340 5.11 -11.88 48.94
CA SER A 340 4.47 -11.22 50.08
C SER A 340 5.26 -11.40 51.39
N CYS A 341 5.21 -10.37 52.24
CA CYS A 341 5.79 -10.39 53.60
C CYS A 341 4.95 -11.21 54.60
N TRP A 342 3.78 -11.72 54.17
CA TRP A 342 2.92 -12.56 55.01
C TRP A 342 3.50 -13.98 55.14
N PRO A 343 3.36 -14.66 56.30
CA PRO A 343 3.94 -15.99 56.57
C PRO A 343 3.17 -17.11 55.85
N TYR A 344 3.05 -17.04 54.53
CA TYR A 344 2.49 -18.13 53.75
C TYR A 344 3.41 -19.35 53.81
N ALA A 345 2.86 -20.47 54.29
CA ALA A 345 3.59 -21.73 54.36
C ALA A 345 4.06 -22.21 52.97
N ASN A 346 5.23 -22.87 52.96
CA ASN A 346 5.79 -23.59 51.80
C ASN A 346 6.06 -22.72 50.55
N LYS A 347 6.74 -21.57 50.71
CA LYS A 347 7.14 -20.69 49.60
C LYS A 347 7.96 -21.41 48.51
N ASN A 348 8.86 -22.32 48.91
CA ASN A 348 9.66 -23.12 47.96
C ASN A 348 8.77 -23.99 47.05
N ARG A 349 7.76 -24.67 47.63
CA ARG A 349 6.79 -25.46 46.86
C ARG A 349 5.92 -24.59 45.94
N LYS A 350 5.64 -23.34 46.34
CA LYS A 350 4.91 -22.41 45.46
C LYS A 350 5.77 -21.98 44.27
N ALA A 351 7.08 -21.81 44.45
CA ALA A 351 8.01 -21.53 43.36
C ALA A 351 8.08 -22.70 42.37
N GLU A 352 8.17 -23.94 42.86
CA GLU A 352 8.09 -25.14 42.00
C GLU A 352 6.78 -25.22 41.22
N LYS A 353 5.64 -24.85 41.84
CA LYS A 353 4.34 -24.81 41.14
C LYS A 353 4.29 -23.74 40.05
N VAL A 354 4.89 -22.57 40.28
CA VAL A 354 5.01 -21.52 39.25
C VAL A 354 5.83 -22.05 38.07
N GLU A 355 6.98 -22.66 38.35
CA GLU A 355 7.84 -23.20 37.30
C GLU A 355 7.14 -24.33 36.51
N GLY A 356 6.47 -25.25 37.17
CA GLY A 356 5.69 -26.31 36.52
C GLY A 356 4.57 -25.77 35.63
N LEU A 357 3.81 -24.77 36.08
CA LEU A 357 2.77 -24.12 35.26
C LEU A 357 3.34 -23.35 34.07
N THR A 358 4.50 -22.70 34.22
CA THR A 358 5.20 -22.06 33.10
C THR A 358 5.70 -23.10 32.08
N ARG A 359 6.16 -24.26 32.54
CA ARG A 359 6.54 -25.38 31.68
C ARG A 359 5.36 -25.98 30.93
N LEU A 360 4.19 -26.06 31.57
CA LEU A 360 2.95 -26.49 30.92
C LEU A 360 2.60 -25.61 29.72
N LEU A 361 2.65 -24.28 29.86
CA LEU A 361 2.42 -23.34 28.76
C LEU A 361 3.44 -23.49 27.62
N LYS A 362 4.62 -24.02 27.91
CA LYS A 362 5.65 -24.30 26.91
C LYS A 362 5.40 -25.63 26.21
N TYR A 363 5.12 -26.72 26.94
CA TYR A 363 4.85 -28.04 26.35
C TYR A 363 3.54 -28.08 25.58
N ALA A 364 2.54 -27.32 26.02
CA ALA A 364 1.28 -27.19 25.31
C ALA A 364 1.44 -26.66 23.87
N LYS A 365 2.54 -25.97 23.54
CA LYS A 365 2.84 -25.50 22.18
C LYS A 365 3.40 -26.59 21.26
N THR A 366 3.87 -27.69 21.83
CA THR A 366 4.65 -28.72 21.11
C THR A 366 4.10 -30.13 21.27
N MET A 367 3.18 -30.36 22.20
CA MET A 367 2.63 -31.68 22.56
C MET A 367 1.10 -31.60 22.65
N ASN A 368 0.41 -32.75 22.65
CA ASN A 368 -1.04 -32.78 22.90
C ASN A 368 -1.34 -32.48 24.39
N ILE A 369 -2.61 -32.27 24.73
CA ILE A 369 -3.04 -31.86 26.08
C ILE A 369 -2.57 -32.88 27.13
N THR A 370 -2.83 -34.17 26.88
CA THR A 370 -2.55 -35.25 27.83
C THR A 370 -1.04 -35.42 28.06
N ASP A 371 -0.25 -35.49 27.00
CA ASP A 371 1.20 -35.60 27.07
C ASP A 371 1.85 -34.38 27.72
N SER A 372 1.30 -33.18 27.48
CA SER A 372 1.81 -31.95 28.09
C SER A 372 1.60 -31.93 29.60
N VAL A 373 0.46 -32.41 30.09
CA VAL A 373 0.16 -32.50 31.53
C VAL A 373 0.98 -33.61 32.17
N ASP A 374 1.00 -34.80 31.59
CA ASP A 374 1.73 -35.96 32.14
C ASP A 374 3.24 -35.68 32.22
N LYS A 375 3.82 -35.00 31.23
CA LYS A 375 5.23 -34.61 31.24
C LYS A 375 5.56 -33.59 32.33
N VAL A 376 4.68 -32.60 32.54
CA VAL A 376 4.87 -31.61 33.62
C VAL A 376 4.75 -32.26 35.00
N GLU A 377 3.84 -33.21 35.17
CA GLU A 377 3.68 -33.94 36.44
C GLU A 377 4.87 -34.85 36.76
N GLN A 378 5.50 -35.44 35.73
CA GLN A 378 6.76 -36.18 35.88
C GLN A 378 7.93 -35.27 36.28
N GLU A 379 8.07 -34.11 35.62
CA GLU A 379 9.16 -33.17 35.90
C GLU A 379 8.99 -32.46 37.26
N PHE A 380 7.76 -32.26 37.73
CA PHE A 380 7.46 -31.57 38.98
C PHE A 380 6.45 -32.35 39.86
N PRO A 381 6.90 -33.41 40.57
CA PRO A 381 6.02 -34.28 41.38
C PRO A 381 5.31 -33.57 42.55
N SER A 382 5.72 -32.35 42.89
CA SER A 382 5.14 -31.52 43.95
C SER A 382 3.97 -30.63 43.48
N LEU A 383 3.68 -30.58 42.17
CA LEU A 383 2.62 -29.75 41.57
C LEU A 383 1.24 -29.99 42.19
N ARG A 384 0.86 -31.26 42.31
CA ARG A 384 -0.42 -31.67 42.92
C ARG A 384 -0.42 -31.60 44.44
N LYS A 385 0.75 -31.55 45.09
CA LYS A 385 0.83 -31.61 46.56
C LYS A 385 0.31 -30.32 47.20
N GLY A 386 -0.65 -30.46 48.12
CA GLY A 386 -1.16 -29.34 48.92
C GLY A 386 -2.31 -29.75 49.85
N ASN A 387 -2.16 -29.52 51.16
CA ASN A 387 -3.18 -29.90 52.15
C ASN A 387 -4.36 -28.92 52.24
N ILE A 388 -4.18 -27.67 51.80
CA ILE A 388 -5.15 -26.57 51.96
C ILE A 388 -5.58 -25.96 50.61
N SER A 389 -4.75 -26.08 49.57
CA SER A 389 -5.01 -25.50 48.25
C SER A 389 -4.82 -26.54 47.16
N THR A 390 -5.94 -26.98 46.59
CA THR A 390 -6.03 -27.92 45.45
C THR A 390 -6.03 -27.22 44.09
N ARG A 391 -6.10 -25.88 44.06
CA ARG A 391 -6.27 -25.05 42.84
C ARG A 391 -5.38 -25.40 41.64
N VAL A 392 -4.17 -25.90 41.87
CA VAL A 392 -3.25 -26.34 40.78
C VAL A 392 -3.68 -27.71 40.25
N ALA A 393 -4.05 -28.64 41.13
CA ALA A 393 -4.58 -29.94 40.72
C ALA A 393 -5.92 -29.78 39.98
N ASP A 394 -6.84 -28.98 40.53
CA ASP A 394 -8.16 -28.72 39.93
C ASP A 394 -8.04 -28.16 38.50
N LEU A 395 -7.06 -27.26 38.28
CA LEU A 395 -6.80 -26.68 36.96
C LEU A 395 -6.20 -27.70 35.98
N LEU A 396 -5.31 -28.59 36.44
CA LEU A 396 -4.75 -29.64 35.58
C LEU A 396 -5.82 -30.65 35.18
N ASP A 397 -6.77 -30.95 36.07
CA ASP A 397 -7.88 -31.85 35.79
C ASP A 397 -8.89 -31.23 34.82
N ASP A 398 -9.22 -29.94 34.98
CA ASP A 398 -10.06 -29.17 34.04
C ASP A 398 -9.44 -29.14 32.63
N ILE A 399 -8.14 -28.88 32.54
CA ILE A 399 -7.38 -28.92 31.29
C ILE A 399 -7.47 -30.31 30.65
N ARG A 400 -7.30 -31.39 31.43
CA ARG A 400 -7.33 -32.77 30.93
C ARG A 400 -8.71 -33.17 30.42
N ASN A 401 -9.78 -32.74 31.09
CA ASN A 401 -11.15 -33.09 30.73
C ASN A 401 -11.69 -32.30 29.52
N SER A 402 -11.04 -31.21 29.14
CA SER A 402 -11.45 -30.41 27.98
C SER A 402 -11.22 -31.06 26.62
N SER A 403 -10.44 -32.14 26.53
CA SER A 403 -10.18 -32.86 25.28
C SER A 403 -11.34 -33.73 24.80
N THR A 404 -12.40 -33.91 25.60
CA THR A 404 -13.52 -34.81 25.27
C THR A 404 -14.72 -34.10 24.62
N PHE A 405 -14.68 -32.78 24.43
CA PHE A 405 -15.85 -31.98 24.00
C PHE A 405 -15.69 -31.24 22.65
N SER A 406 -14.58 -31.39 21.92
CA SER A 406 -14.24 -30.51 20.79
C SER A 406 -14.62 -31.02 19.38
N SER A 407 -15.50 -32.02 19.23
CA SER A 407 -15.85 -32.58 17.92
C SER A 407 -17.07 -31.96 17.23
N ASP A 408 -17.90 -31.14 17.90
CA ASP A 408 -19.30 -30.97 17.43
C ASP A 408 -19.75 -29.57 16.97
N GLU A 409 -18.94 -28.50 16.98
CA GLU A 409 -19.41 -27.17 16.54
C GLU A 409 -18.47 -26.44 15.57
N ILE A 410 -18.65 -26.71 14.26
CA ILE A 410 -18.24 -25.82 13.16
C ILE A 410 -19.48 -25.51 12.33
N THR A 411 -20.29 -24.52 12.75
CA THR A 411 -21.16 -23.77 11.82
C THR A 411 -21.51 -22.40 12.40
N LEU A 412 -21.56 -21.38 11.53
CA LEU A 412 -21.97 -19.97 11.77
C LEU A 412 -20.98 -19.02 12.46
N SER A 413 -20.35 -18.15 11.66
CA SER A 413 -20.59 -16.68 11.69
C SER A 413 -19.45 -15.93 10.99
N CYS A 414 -19.58 -15.75 9.68
CA CYS A 414 -18.89 -14.69 8.94
C CYS A 414 -19.92 -13.62 8.63
N LYS A 415 -19.93 -12.53 9.41
CA LYS A 415 -20.45 -11.21 8.99
C LYS A 415 -20.08 -10.15 10.04
N ASN A 416 -19.53 -9.06 9.52
CA ASN A 416 -19.41 -7.70 10.08
C ASN A 416 -18.12 -7.28 10.78
N THR A 417 -17.79 -6.02 10.47
CA THR A 417 -16.81 -5.07 11.06
C THR A 417 -15.35 -5.25 10.59
N CYS A 418 -14.58 -4.20 10.26
CA CYS A 418 -14.71 -2.80 10.63
C CYS A 418 -13.99 -1.85 9.64
N PHE A 419 -14.60 -0.67 9.46
CA PHE A 419 -14.01 0.57 8.96
C PHE A 419 -12.81 1.00 9.81
N PHE A 420 -11.70 1.46 9.21
CA PHE A 420 -10.90 2.59 9.69
C PHE A 420 -9.97 3.13 8.57
N PHE A 421 -10.17 4.42 8.28
CA PHE A 421 -9.42 5.38 7.44
C PHE A 421 -9.14 5.07 5.97
#